data_AF-A0A2P7QWR4-F1
#
_entry.id   AF-A0A2P7QWR4-F1
#
_cell.length_a   1.000
_cell.length_b   1.000
_cell.length_c   1.000
_cell.angle_alpha   90.00
_cell.angle_beta   90.00
_cell.angle_gamma   90.00
#
_symmetry.space_group_name_H-M   'P 1'
#
loop_
_entity.id
_entity.type
_entity.pdbx_description
1 polymer ?
#
loop_
_entity_poly.entity_id
_entity_poly.type
_entity_poly.pdbx_seq_one_letter_code
_entity_poly.pdbx_strand_id
1 'polypeptide(L)'
;MKHRVDVLISTEEVSARIRALGEQINAHFAGVDELVMVGLLRGSCVFMADLCREIELPVRLDFMTASSYGSGMESNRDVRILKDLDDEIHGKHVLIVEDIIDTGYTLSKVKEILSLRNPASLSICTLLDKPERREAQVPVDWVGFTIPDEFVVGYGIDYAQRYRNLPYIGKVVPLE
;
A
#
# COMPACT_ATOMS: atom_id res chain seq x y z
N MET A 1 4.38 -5.80 25.74
CA MET A 1 3.36 -4.95 26.39
C MET A 1 2.00 -5.61 26.21
N LYS A 2 1.20 -5.74 27.27
CA LYS A 2 -0.18 -6.22 27.13
C LYS A 2 -0.98 -5.17 26.36
N HIS A 3 -1.83 -5.61 25.44
CA HIS A 3 -2.67 -4.74 24.63
C HIS A 3 -3.94 -5.49 24.23
N ARG A 4 -4.97 -4.74 23.86
CA ARG A 4 -6.13 -5.26 23.13
C ARG A 4 -6.18 -4.63 21.73
N VAL A 5 -6.99 -5.21 20.85
CA VAL A 5 -7.24 -4.69 19.51
C VAL A 5 -8.71 -4.34 19.42
N ASP A 6 -9.02 -3.05 19.28
CA ASP A 6 -10.37 -2.53 19.11
C ASP A 6 -10.62 -2.30 17.61
N VAL A 7 -11.81 -2.64 17.10
CA VAL A 7 -12.12 -2.42 15.68
C VAL A 7 -12.15 -0.93 15.38
N LEU A 8 -11.34 -0.49 14.43
CA LEU A 8 -11.30 0.89 13.93
C LEU A 8 -12.09 1.04 12.63
N ILE A 9 -11.93 0.09 11.70
CA ILE A 9 -12.65 0.02 10.43
C ILE A 9 -13.08 -1.44 10.25
N SER A 10 -14.38 -1.68 10.16
CA SER A 10 -14.97 -3.02 10.04
C SER A 10 -14.64 -3.70 8.71
N THR A 11 -14.84 -5.02 8.64
CA THR A 11 -14.66 -5.81 7.42
C THR A 11 -15.59 -5.33 6.30
N GLU A 12 -16.81 -4.97 6.65
CA GLU A 12 -17.83 -4.47 5.72
C GLU A 12 -17.43 -3.12 5.12
N GLU A 13 -16.90 -2.21 5.95
CA GLU A 13 -16.40 -0.92 5.51
C GLU A 13 -15.20 -1.08 4.58
N VAL A 14 -14.22 -1.92 4.93
CA VAL A 14 -13.06 -2.22 4.08
C VAL A 14 -13.51 -2.77 2.73
N SER A 15 -14.36 -3.80 2.72
CA SER A 15 -14.87 -4.39 1.47
C SER A 15 -15.64 -3.38 0.61
N ALA A 16 -16.52 -2.57 1.21
CA ALA A 16 -17.26 -1.54 0.50
C ALA A 16 -16.32 -0.48 -0.12
N ARG A 17 -15.29 -0.06 0.62
CA ARG A 17 -14.33 0.91 0.11
C ARG A 17 -13.51 0.37 -1.05
N ILE A 18 -13.08 -0.89 -0.98
CA ILE A 18 -12.28 -1.52 -2.03
C ILE A 18 -13.07 -1.66 -3.33
N ARG A 19 -14.36 -2.02 -3.27
CA ARG A 19 -15.24 -1.98 -4.46
C ARG A 19 -15.30 -0.59 -5.09
N ALA A 20 -15.50 0.44 -4.27
CA ALA A 20 -15.50 1.82 -4.75
C ALA A 20 -14.14 2.28 -5.32
N LEU A 21 -13.01 1.76 -4.81
CA LEU A 21 -11.68 1.98 -5.39
C LEU A 21 -11.56 1.29 -6.75
N GLY A 22 -12.03 0.05 -6.87
CA GLY A 22 -12.07 -0.71 -8.13
C GLY A 22 -12.80 0.06 -9.22
N GLU A 23 -14.01 0.56 -8.94
CA GLU A 23 -14.79 1.39 -9.87
C GLU A 23 -14.01 2.63 -10.35
N GLN A 24 -13.34 3.34 -9.43
CA GLN A 24 -12.55 4.53 -9.75
C GLN A 24 -11.33 4.19 -10.63
N ILE A 25 -10.66 3.09 -10.34
CA ILE A 25 -9.47 2.62 -11.08
C ILE A 25 -9.89 2.12 -12.47
N ASN A 26 -10.98 1.36 -12.57
CA ASN A 26 -11.53 0.89 -13.85
C ASN A 26 -11.91 2.07 -14.76
N ALA A 27 -12.52 3.11 -14.20
CA ALA A 27 -12.84 4.33 -14.95
C ALA A 27 -11.58 5.06 -15.44
N HIS A 28 -10.53 5.12 -14.62
CA HIS A 28 -9.27 5.79 -14.98
C HIS A 28 -8.51 5.04 -16.08
N PHE A 29 -8.45 3.71 -16.01
CA PHE A 29 -7.75 2.86 -16.98
C PHE A 29 -8.68 2.32 -18.07
N ALA A 30 -9.82 2.98 -18.30
CA ALA A 30 -10.75 2.59 -19.36
C ALA A 30 -10.05 2.59 -20.73
N GLY A 31 -10.08 1.45 -21.43
CA GLY A 31 -9.43 1.29 -22.73
C GLY A 31 -7.94 0.94 -22.68
N VAL A 32 -7.37 0.72 -21.49
CA VAL A 32 -6.02 0.16 -21.33
C VAL A 32 -6.06 -1.37 -21.47
N ASP A 33 -5.14 -1.93 -22.26
CA ASP A 33 -5.09 -3.36 -22.56
C ASP A 33 -4.65 -4.24 -21.37
N GLU A 34 -3.72 -3.75 -20.55
CA GLU A 34 -3.14 -4.49 -19.41
C GLU A 34 -2.67 -3.51 -18.33
N LEU A 35 -3.01 -3.79 -17.07
CA LEU A 35 -2.53 -3.05 -15.90
C LEU A 35 -1.54 -3.90 -15.09
N VAL A 36 -0.36 -3.36 -14.82
CA VAL A 36 0.60 -3.99 -13.89
C VAL A 36 0.35 -3.46 -12.49
N MET A 37 -0.13 -4.32 -11.59
CA MET A 37 -0.29 -3.98 -10.18
C MET A 37 0.97 -4.44 -9.42
N VAL A 38 1.59 -3.52 -8.69
CA VAL A 38 2.80 -3.78 -7.90
C VAL A 38 2.48 -3.66 -6.41
N GLY A 39 2.48 -4.78 -5.70
CA GLY A 39 2.27 -4.82 -4.25
C GLY A 39 3.58 -4.64 -3.47
N LEU A 40 3.63 -3.69 -2.53
CA LEU A 40 4.76 -3.54 -1.63
C LEU A 40 4.65 -4.50 -0.44
N LEU A 41 5.50 -5.52 -0.43
CA LEU A 41 5.45 -6.58 0.57
C LEU A 41 6.00 -6.11 1.92
N ARG A 42 5.45 -6.62 3.03
CA ARG A 42 4.44 -7.70 3.12
C ARG A 42 3.02 -7.20 3.32
N GLY A 43 2.85 -5.98 3.78
CA GLY A 43 1.59 -5.50 4.32
C GLY A 43 0.49 -5.35 3.27
N SER A 44 0.83 -4.93 2.05
CA SER A 44 -0.14 -4.75 0.98
C SER A 44 -0.80 -6.04 0.47
N CYS A 45 -0.31 -7.24 0.83
CA CYS A 45 -0.70 -8.47 0.14
C CYS A 45 -2.20 -8.78 0.21
N VAL A 46 -2.85 -8.49 1.34
CA VAL A 46 -4.30 -8.73 1.52
C VAL A 46 -5.10 -7.71 0.71
N PHE A 47 -4.76 -6.42 0.83
CA PHE A 47 -5.39 -5.36 0.07
C PHE A 47 -5.22 -5.54 -1.45
N MET A 48 -4.02 -5.90 -1.90
CA MET A 48 -3.70 -6.23 -3.29
C MET A 48 -4.60 -7.35 -3.83
N ALA A 49 -4.77 -8.43 -3.06
CA ALA A 49 -5.56 -9.58 -3.48
C ALA A 49 -7.07 -9.27 -3.57
N ASP A 50 -7.57 -8.38 -2.72
CA ASP A 50 -8.97 -7.97 -2.77
C ASP A 50 -9.20 -6.93 -3.87
N LEU A 51 -8.33 -5.92 -3.97
CA LEU A 51 -8.42 -4.89 -5.00
C LEU A 51 -8.31 -5.48 -6.41
N CYS A 52 -7.39 -6.42 -6.66
CA CYS A 52 -7.21 -6.98 -7.99
C CYS A 52 -8.44 -7.72 -8.52
N ARG A 53 -9.30 -8.25 -7.62
CA ARG A 53 -10.56 -8.91 -8.00
C ARG A 53 -11.66 -7.91 -8.40
N GLU A 54 -11.52 -6.64 -8.03
CA GLU A 54 -12.43 -5.56 -8.42
C GLU A 54 -11.98 -4.86 -9.72
N ILE A 55 -10.84 -5.24 -10.29
CA ILE A 55 -10.33 -4.67 -11.55
C ILE A 55 -10.90 -5.46 -12.74
N GLU A 56 -11.51 -4.75 -13.69
CA GLU A 56 -12.26 -5.33 -14.82
C GLU A 56 -11.44 -5.41 -16.13
N LEU A 57 -10.14 -5.16 -16.07
CA LEU A 57 -9.21 -5.29 -17.19
C LEU A 57 -8.13 -6.35 -16.89
N PRO A 58 -7.42 -6.88 -17.90
CA PRO A 58 -6.31 -7.80 -17.67
C PRO A 58 -5.29 -7.22 -16.70
N VAL A 59 -5.02 -7.94 -15.60
CA VAL A 59 -4.05 -7.55 -14.59
C VAL A 59 -2.86 -8.48 -14.56
N ARG A 60 -1.68 -7.90 -14.38
CA ARG A 60 -0.45 -8.61 -14.02
C ARG A 60 -0.06 -8.21 -12.61
N LEU A 61 0.19 -9.18 -11.74
CA LEU A 61 0.62 -8.92 -10.37
C LEU A 61 2.13 -9.12 -10.27
N ASP A 62 2.81 -8.13 -9.71
CA ASP A 62 4.21 -8.24 -9.28
C ASP A 62 4.34 -7.67 -7.86
N PHE A 63 5.45 -7.99 -7.20
CA PHE A 63 5.71 -7.63 -5.83
C PHE A 63 7.13 -7.13 -5.66
N MET A 64 7.28 -6.02 -4.93
CA MET A 64 8.58 -5.48 -4.53
C MET A 64 8.69 -5.51 -3.00
N THR A 65 9.88 -5.79 -2.48
CA THR A 65 10.18 -5.64 -1.05
C THR A 65 11.27 -4.61 -0.88
N ALA A 66 10.97 -3.59 -0.07
CA ALA A 66 11.86 -2.49 0.22
C ALA A 66 12.08 -2.39 1.73
N SER A 67 13.30 -2.08 2.16
CA SER A 67 13.64 -1.84 3.57
C SER A 67 14.37 -0.53 3.72
N SER A 68 13.94 0.32 4.65
CA SER A 68 14.67 1.54 5.00
C SER A 68 16.04 1.19 5.60
N TYR A 69 17.09 1.93 5.22
CA TYR A 69 18.38 1.83 5.88
C TYR A 69 18.35 2.53 7.25
N GLY A 70 18.68 1.80 8.32
CA GLY A 70 19.10 2.37 9.60
C GLY A 70 18.29 1.95 10.82
N SER A 71 18.95 1.23 11.73
CA SER A 71 18.60 1.06 13.15
C SER A 71 19.39 2.05 14.04
N GLY A 72 19.95 3.12 13.45
CA GLY A 72 20.80 4.12 14.10
C GLY A 72 20.23 5.54 14.00
N MET A 73 20.76 6.43 14.85
CA MET A 73 20.26 7.78 15.17
C MET A 73 20.29 8.79 14.00
N GLU A 74 20.84 8.41 12.85
CA GLU A 74 20.78 9.18 11.60
C GLU A 74 20.22 8.29 10.49
N SER A 75 18.93 8.44 10.20
CA SER A 75 18.33 7.81 9.02
C SER A 75 18.87 8.49 7.78
N ASN A 76 19.74 7.84 7.00
CA ASN A 76 20.13 8.36 5.68
C ASN A 76 18.98 8.33 4.65
N ARG A 77 17.77 7.91 5.07
CA ARG A 77 16.52 7.89 4.27
C ARG A 77 16.62 7.15 2.93
N ASP A 78 17.70 6.41 2.73
CA ASP A 78 17.85 5.49 1.62
C ASP A 78 17.00 4.24 1.85
N VAL A 79 16.57 3.65 0.73
CA VAL A 79 15.77 2.44 0.69
C VAL A 79 16.55 1.37 -0.04
N ARG A 80 16.70 0.19 0.59
CA ARG A 80 17.26 -1.00 -0.04
C ARG A 80 16.15 -1.81 -0.68
N ILE A 81 16.30 -2.17 -1.95
CA ILE A 81 15.46 -3.18 -2.58
C ILE A 81 15.97 -4.57 -2.17
N LEU A 82 15.11 -5.35 -1.51
CA LEU A 82 15.40 -6.72 -1.09
C LEU A 82 14.91 -7.75 -2.12
N LYS A 83 13.74 -7.48 -2.71
CA LYS A 83 13.20 -8.19 -3.88
C LYS A 83 12.73 -7.13 -4.86
N ASP A 84 13.24 -7.21 -6.08
CA ASP A 84 12.80 -6.35 -7.18
C ASP A 84 11.62 -6.99 -7.95
N LEU A 85 11.04 -6.24 -8.88
CA LEU A 85 10.08 -6.74 -9.85
C LEU A 85 10.70 -7.86 -10.68
N ASP A 86 9.91 -8.88 -10.98
CA ASP A 86 10.30 -9.98 -11.85
C ASP A 86 10.09 -9.60 -13.33
N ASP A 87 9.06 -8.78 -13.61
CA ASP A 87 8.69 -8.35 -14.96
C ASP A 87 9.12 -6.91 -15.29
N GLU A 88 9.31 -6.64 -16.59
CA GLU A 88 9.59 -5.30 -17.10
C GLU A 88 8.31 -4.44 -17.15
N ILE A 89 8.43 -3.18 -16.73
CA ILE A 89 7.31 -2.22 -16.70
C ILE A 89 7.45 -1.09 -17.73
N HIS A 90 8.44 -1.17 -18.63
CA HIS A 90 8.65 -0.17 -19.68
C HIS A 90 7.41 -0.03 -20.57
N GLY A 91 6.92 1.20 -20.74
CA GLY A 91 5.73 1.48 -21.54
C GLY A 91 4.43 0.85 -21.00
N LYS A 92 4.40 0.37 -19.75
CA LYS A 92 3.22 -0.22 -19.11
C LYS A 92 2.51 0.78 -18.21
N HIS A 93 1.20 0.60 -18.04
CA HIS A 93 0.45 1.28 -16.98
C HIS A 93 0.68 0.52 -15.68
N VAL A 94 1.17 1.22 -14.65
CA VAL A 94 1.55 0.62 -13.38
C VAL A 94 0.76 1.25 -12.23
N LEU A 95 0.19 0.40 -11.39
CA LEU A 95 -0.47 0.77 -10.14
C LEU A 95 0.31 0.20 -8.96
N ILE A 96 0.97 1.06 -8.17
CA ILE A 96 1.55 0.67 -6.89
C ILE A 96 0.42 0.52 -5.87
N VAL A 97 0.39 -0.59 -5.16
CA VAL A 97 -0.59 -0.91 -4.11
C VAL A 97 0.12 -1.01 -2.77
N GLU A 98 -0.23 -0.12 -1.84
CA GLU A 98 0.38 0.01 -0.51
C GLU A 98 -0.66 -0.18 0.60
N ASP A 99 -0.28 -0.80 1.73
CA ASP A 99 -1.20 -0.96 2.86
C ASP A 99 -1.40 0.34 3.64
N ILE A 100 -0.32 1.05 3.98
CA ILE A 100 -0.38 2.28 4.74
C ILE A 100 0.73 3.25 4.35
N ILE A 101 0.35 4.51 4.11
CA ILE A 101 1.32 5.58 3.92
C ILE A 101 1.43 6.42 5.19
N ASP A 102 2.59 6.26 5.83
CA ASP A 102 2.98 6.97 7.05
C ASP A 102 3.83 8.20 6.69
N THR A 103 5.15 8.16 6.89
CA THR A 103 6.06 9.26 6.51
C THR A 103 6.13 9.51 5.00
N GLY A 104 5.93 8.46 4.20
CA GLY A 104 5.96 8.49 2.72
C GLY A 104 7.35 8.31 2.10
N TYR A 105 8.43 8.23 2.88
CA TYR A 105 9.79 8.11 2.31
C TYR A 105 9.97 6.86 1.47
N THR A 106 9.59 5.69 2.00
CA THR A 106 9.76 4.42 1.30
C THR A 106 9.05 4.44 -0.03
N LEU A 107 7.77 4.86 -0.02
CA LEU A 107 6.96 4.96 -1.21
C LEU A 107 7.49 6.01 -2.21
N SER A 108 8.00 7.15 -1.74
CA SER A 108 8.66 8.16 -2.59
C SER A 108 9.84 7.55 -3.35
N LYS A 109 10.70 6.81 -2.64
CA LYS A 109 11.87 6.18 -3.24
C LYS A 109 11.51 5.04 -4.19
N VAL A 110 10.53 4.22 -3.83
CA VAL A 110 9.99 3.20 -4.74
C VAL A 110 9.45 3.86 -6.00
N LYS A 111 8.65 4.94 -5.87
CA LYS A 111 8.11 5.68 -7.01
C LYS A 111 9.21 6.23 -7.91
N GLU A 112 10.25 6.82 -7.33
CA GLU A 112 11.45 7.30 -8.06
C GLU A 112 12.11 6.14 -8.84
N ILE A 113 12.40 5.02 -8.18
CA ILE A 113 13.04 3.84 -8.79
C ILE A 113 12.21 3.28 -9.96
N LEU A 114 10.90 3.14 -9.77
CA LEU A 114 10.01 2.60 -10.81
C LEU A 114 9.83 3.59 -11.96
N SER A 115 9.83 4.91 -11.70
CA SER A 115 9.74 5.94 -12.75
C SER A 115 10.93 5.89 -13.70
N LEU A 116 12.13 5.56 -13.21
CA LEU A 116 13.33 5.40 -14.04
C LEU A 116 13.22 4.26 -15.06
N ARG A 117 12.26 3.33 -14.89
CA ARG A 117 11.98 2.25 -15.85
C ARG A 117 11.07 2.69 -17.01
N ASN A 118 10.67 3.96 -17.03
CA ASN A 118 9.88 4.57 -18.10
C ASN A 118 8.54 3.84 -18.35
N PRO A 119 7.69 3.65 -17.32
CA PRO A 119 6.33 3.18 -17.52
C PRO A 119 5.50 4.21 -18.32
N ALA A 120 4.43 3.76 -18.97
CA ALA A 120 3.47 4.65 -19.64
C ALA A 120 2.72 5.54 -18.63
N SER A 121 2.39 4.99 -17.47
CA SER A 121 1.92 5.74 -16.30
C SER A 121 2.32 5.04 -15.01
N LEU A 122 2.45 5.81 -13.93
CA LEU A 122 2.74 5.28 -12.59
C LEU A 122 1.82 5.95 -11.57
N SER A 123 0.81 5.19 -11.11
CA SER A 123 -0.18 5.64 -10.13
C SER A 123 -0.03 4.88 -8.82
N ILE A 124 -0.62 5.42 -7.74
CA ILE A 124 -0.53 4.89 -6.38
C ILE A 124 -1.94 4.77 -5.79
N CYS A 125 -2.24 3.58 -5.28
CA CYS A 125 -3.40 3.32 -4.44
C CYS A 125 -2.94 2.83 -3.06
N THR A 126 -3.44 3.43 -1.99
CA THR A 126 -3.20 2.95 -0.63
C THR A 126 -4.48 2.65 0.10
N LEU A 127 -4.46 1.65 0.98
CA LEU A 127 -5.60 1.38 1.85
C LEU A 127 -5.71 2.45 2.94
N LEU A 128 -4.62 2.78 3.64
CA LEU A 128 -4.61 3.74 4.74
C LEU A 128 -3.65 4.90 4.50
N ASP A 129 -4.09 6.12 4.81
CA ASP A 129 -3.25 7.32 4.73
C ASP A 129 -3.22 8.06 6.07
N LYS A 130 -2.02 8.42 6.54
CA LYS A 130 -1.77 9.21 7.75
C LYS A 130 -1.15 10.56 7.39
N PRO A 131 -1.94 11.54 6.93
CA PRO A 131 -1.42 12.79 6.41
C PRO A 131 -0.64 13.60 7.46
N GLU A 132 -0.98 13.49 8.75
CA GLU A 132 -0.28 14.22 9.82
C GLU A 132 1.16 13.73 10.07
N ARG A 133 1.53 12.55 9.56
CA ARG A 133 2.89 12.01 9.63
C ARG A 133 3.70 12.21 8.36
N ARG A 134 3.10 12.83 7.34
CA ARG A 134 3.71 13.07 6.03
C ARG A 134 4.99 13.90 6.18
N GLU A 135 6.11 13.33 5.78
CA GLU A 135 7.38 14.05 5.69
C GLU A 135 7.93 14.13 4.26
N ALA A 136 7.57 13.18 3.40
CA ALA A 136 7.89 13.19 1.97
C ALA A 136 6.62 13.40 1.14
N GLN A 137 6.66 14.35 0.20
CA GLN A 137 5.54 14.60 -0.71
C GLN A 137 5.45 13.47 -1.74
N VAL A 138 4.42 12.63 -1.63
CA VAL A 138 4.12 11.58 -2.59
C VAL A 138 2.67 11.78 -3.05
N PRO A 139 2.44 12.12 -4.32
CA PRO A 139 1.09 12.17 -4.87
C PRO A 139 0.48 10.77 -4.86
N VAL A 140 -0.66 10.63 -4.19
CA VAL A 140 -1.45 9.41 -4.08
C VAL A 140 -2.74 9.61 -4.87
N ASP A 141 -2.99 8.74 -5.84
CA ASP A 141 -4.13 8.86 -6.75
C ASP A 141 -5.42 8.37 -6.09
N TRP A 142 -5.32 7.31 -5.28
CA TRP A 142 -6.46 6.75 -4.54
C TRP A 142 -6.10 6.39 -3.10
N VAL A 143 -6.94 6.84 -2.17
CA VAL A 143 -6.83 6.56 -0.74
C VAL A 143 -8.08 5.81 -0.27
N GLY A 144 -7.91 4.65 0.34
CA GLY A 144 -8.99 3.90 0.98
C GLY A 144 -9.59 4.69 2.13
N PHE A 145 -8.80 4.90 3.18
CA PHE A 145 -9.21 5.61 4.38
C PHE A 145 -8.10 6.54 4.87
N THR A 146 -8.47 7.77 5.19
CA THR A 146 -7.61 8.66 5.96
C THR A 146 -7.85 8.40 7.44
N ILE A 147 -6.79 8.09 8.19
CA ILE A 147 -6.86 7.80 9.63
C ILE A 147 -5.94 8.75 10.42
N PRO A 148 -6.27 9.03 11.70
CA PRO A 148 -5.32 9.69 12.60
C PRO A 148 -4.11 8.78 12.87
N ASP A 149 -3.12 9.31 13.58
CA ASP A 149 -1.89 8.63 13.98
C ASP A 149 -2.16 7.64 15.11
N GLU A 150 -2.83 6.56 14.73
CA GLU A 150 -3.19 5.46 15.58
C GLU A 150 -2.31 4.26 15.25
N PHE A 151 -1.91 3.51 16.27
CA PHE A 151 -1.18 2.28 16.03
C PHE A 151 -2.17 1.20 15.55
N VAL A 152 -2.15 0.87 14.26
CA VAL A 152 -3.12 -0.01 13.61
C VAL A 152 -2.52 -1.34 13.17
N VAL A 153 -3.37 -2.37 13.13
CA VAL A 153 -3.06 -3.72 12.66
C VAL A 153 -4.24 -4.30 11.91
N GLY A 154 -4.04 -5.43 11.23
CA GLY A 154 -5.09 -6.12 10.49
C GLY A 154 -5.04 -5.84 9.00
N TYR A 155 -5.73 -6.69 8.25
CA TYR A 155 -5.85 -6.59 6.80
C TYR A 155 -4.49 -6.46 6.08
N GLY A 156 -3.53 -7.30 6.50
CA GLY A 156 -2.15 -7.31 6.03
C GLY A 156 -1.17 -6.52 6.90
N ILE A 157 -1.63 -5.51 7.64
CA ILE A 157 -0.80 -4.67 8.54
C ILE A 157 -0.49 -5.44 9.83
N ASP A 158 0.75 -5.34 10.33
CA ASP A 158 1.19 -6.09 11.51
C ASP A 158 1.64 -5.24 12.71
N TYR A 159 1.63 -5.91 13.85
CA TYR A 159 2.50 -5.59 14.97
C TYR A 159 3.33 -6.82 15.31
N ALA A 160 4.66 -6.71 15.19
CA ALA A 160 5.59 -7.81 15.47
C ALA A 160 5.24 -9.12 14.75
N GLN A 161 4.89 -9.03 13.45
CA GLN A 161 4.46 -10.12 12.57
C GLN A 161 3.14 -10.80 12.97
N ARG A 162 2.36 -10.20 13.86
CA ARG A 162 1.03 -10.67 14.25
C ARG A 162 -0.07 -9.81 13.64
N TYR A 163 -1.30 -10.33 13.70
CA TYR A 163 -2.56 -9.65 13.36
C TYR A 163 -2.82 -9.36 11.89
N ARG A 164 -1.89 -9.60 10.97
CA ARG A 164 -2.11 -9.44 9.51
C ARG A 164 -3.38 -10.11 9.00
N ASN A 165 -3.77 -11.22 9.61
CA ASN A 165 -4.91 -12.05 9.22
C ASN A 165 -6.27 -11.55 9.74
N LEU A 166 -6.33 -10.46 10.51
CA LEU A 166 -7.61 -9.88 10.89
C LEU A 166 -8.32 -9.33 9.64
N PRO A 167 -9.62 -9.57 9.45
CA PRO A 167 -10.34 -9.13 8.26
C PRO A 167 -10.78 -7.65 8.31
N TYR A 168 -10.32 -6.91 9.32
CA TYR A 168 -10.69 -5.53 9.62
C TYR A 168 -9.43 -4.75 10.03
N ILE A 169 -9.51 -3.43 10.08
CA ILE A 169 -8.45 -2.58 10.63
C ILE A 169 -8.73 -2.38 12.12
N GLY A 170 -7.79 -2.81 12.96
CA GLY A 170 -7.87 -2.69 14.41
C GLY A 170 -6.90 -1.65 14.94
N LYS A 171 -7.33 -0.87 15.93
CA LYS A 171 -6.49 0.00 16.75
C LYS A 171 -5.94 -0.81 17.92
N VAL A 172 -4.63 -0.79 18.10
CA VAL A 172 -3.95 -1.40 19.24
C VAL A 172 -4.03 -0.44 20.42
N VAL A 173 -4.66 -0.89 21.51
CA VAL A 173 -4.80 -0.13 22.75
C VAL A 173 -3.95 -0.79 23.83
N PRO A 174 -2.90 -0.11 24.35
CA PRO A 174 -2.11 -0.61 25.46
C PRO A 174 -2.99 -0.89 26.68
N LEU A 175 -2.74 -2.01 27.34
CA LEU A 175 -3.34 -2.31 28.64
C LEU A 175 -2.33 -1.94 29.73
N GLU A 176 -2.80 -1.28 30.78
CA GLU A 176 -2.04 -1.04 32.02
C GLU A 176 -1.50 -2.34 32.64
#